data_AF-A0AAX6DVA8-F1
#
_entry.id   AF-A0AAX6DVA8-F1
#
_cell.length_a   1.000
_cell.length_b   1.000
_cell.length_c   1.000
_cell.angle_alpha   90.00
_cell.angle_beta   90.00
_cell.angle_gamma   90.00
#
_symmetry.space_group_name_H-M   'P 1'
#
loop_
_entity.id
_entity.type
_entity.pdbx_description
1 polymer ?
#
loop_
_entity_poly.entity_id
_entity_poly.type
_entity_poly.pdbx_seq_one_letter_code
_entity_poly.pdbx_strand_id
1 'polypeptide(L)'
;MNGKKGSCVMIDINLMSKAVPPEAVRKSGGGGLAPSRKWIRDVWEFAREDTNRVTFSLKVGLAVLLASLLILFRGPFEVFGNNIIWSIITVSMIFEYTVGAMFNRGFNRALGSLLAGIFAIVVMHVGLSSGHIAEPYVIALSIFFIGAATSFMKLWPSLVPYEYGFRVVLFTYCLIIISDYRMGSPVRTAMERLYLIAIGGMIAVLVNVLIFPIWAGDQLHRELVSCFSSVADSLEECVEKYLRDEGLDRPEFSKKVMDEFPDEPAFRKCKATLNTSSKLESLANAAKWEPPHGRFMHFFYPWSEYVKVGAVLRHCAYEVMALHGCLHSEIQAPYNLRCTFQHEILDATNQAAELIRSLAKDISSMKHTLHSSPLRRVHSSTERLQRSIDTHSYLLTRFTSPPPMTVFLLPNCRITLQHPLSQSQGLLRQVERAVLQQQQQR
;
A
#
# COMPACT_ATOMS: atom_id res chain seq x y z
N MET A 1 37.47 -49.58 -7.47
CA MET A 1 37.64 -48.34 -6.68
C MET A 1 37.32 -47.17 -7.60
N ASN A 2 36.08 -46.68 -7.57
CA ASN A 2 35.58 -45.73 -8.56
C ASN A 2 34.73 -44.63 -7.90
N GLY A 3 35.05 -43.38 -8.22
CA GLY A 3 34.11 -42.26 -8.39
C GLY A 3 33.42 -41.68 -7.15
N LYS A 4 34.08 -40.74 -6.47
CA LYS A 4 33.44 -39.81 -5.53
C LYS A 4 32.59 -38.77 -6.27
N LYS A 5 31.34 -38.63 -5.81
CA LYS A 5 30.55 -37.40 -5.57
C LYS A 5 30.45 -36.35 -6.68
N GLY A 6 29.29 -36.32 -7.32
CA GLY A 6 28.69 -35.13 -7.94
C GLY A 6 27.17 -35.22 -7.80
N SER A 7 26.63 -34.88 -6.62
CA SER A 7 25.17 -34.74 -6.45
C SER A 7 24.79 -33.34 -6.92
N CYS A 8 24.13 -33.26 -8.07
CA CYS A 8 23.54 -32.04 -8.60
C CYS A 8 22.35 -31.66 -7.69
N VAL A 9 22.51 -30.62 -6.88
CA VAL A 9 21.42 -30.00 -6.14
C VAL A 9 20.66 -29.12 -7.14
N MET A 10 19.54 -29.61 -7.66
CA MET A 10 18.54 -28.76 -8.30
C MET A 10 17.93 -27.87 -7.21
N ILE A 11 18.28 -26.58 -7.23
CA ILE A 11 17.60 -25.55 -6.46
C ILE A 11 16.41 -25.11 -7.32
N ASP A 12 15.23 -25.65 -7.01
CA ASP A 12 13.98 -25.18 -7.59
C ASP A 12 13.59 -23.86 -6.89
N ILE A 13 13.99 -22.73 -7.48
CA ILE A 13 13.58 -21.41 -7.03
C ILE A 13 12.16 -21.18 -7.53
N ASN A 14 11.18 -21.55 -6.71
CA ASN A 14 9.78 -21.26 -6.98
C ASN A 14 9.51 -19.76 -6.73
N LEU A 15 9.61 -18.98 -7.80
CA LEU A 15 9.32 -17.54 -7.83
C LEU A 15 7.81 -17.35 -7.65
N MET A 16 7.36 -16.97 -6.44
CA MET A 16 5.95 -16.65 -6.17
C MET A 16 5.50 -15.46 -7.01
N SER A 17 4.88 -15.77 -8.15
CA SER A 17 4.13 -14.84 -8.97
C SER A 17 2.72 -14.69 -8.42
N LYS A 18 2.38 -13.44 -8.09
CA LYS A 18 1.05 -12.80 -8.14
C LYS A 18 -0.19 -13.70 -8.04
N ALA A 19 -0.92 -13.51 -6.93
CA ALA A 19 -2.38 -13.50 -6.80
C ALA A 19 -3.18 -14.35 -7.80
N VAL A 20 -3.56 -15.55 -7.36
CA VAL A 20 -4.55 -16.42 -8.00
C VAL A 20 -5.95 -15.78 -7.80
N PRO A 21 -6.71 -15.45 -8.87
CA PRO A 21 -8.13 -15.18 -8.75
C PRO A 21 -8.90 -16.51 -8.60
N PRO A 22 -10.09 -16.51 -7.96
CA PRO A 22 -10.80 -17.75 -7.66
C PRO A 22 -11.17 -18.52 -8.94
N GLU A 23 -10.95 -19.83 -8.89
CA GLU A 23 -11.20 -20.78 -9.99
C GLU A 23 -12.64 -20.67 -10.50
N ALA A 24 -12.82 -20.03 -11.66
CA ALA A 24 -14.01 -20.21 -12.47
C ALA A 24 -13.93 -21.58 -13.14
N VAL A 25 -14.79 -22.50 -12.68
CA VAL A 25 -15.05 -23.82 -13.25
C VAL A 25 -15.11 -23.75 -14.79
N ARG A 26 -14.13 -24.35 -15.46
CA ARG A 26 -14.17 -24.62 -16.90
C ARG A 26 -15.25 -25.66 -17.18
N LYS A 27 -16.29 -25.28 -17.92
CA LYS A 27 -17.03 -26.20 -18.79
C LYS A 27 -17.01 -25.69 -20.23
N SER A 28 -16.45 -26.53 -21.08
CA SER A 28 -16.44 -26.44 -22.54
C SER A 28 -17.84 -26.63 -23.11
N GLY A 29 -18.13 -25.96 -24.23
CA GLY A 29 -19.32 -26.19 -25.06
C GLY A 29 -19.81 -24.91 -25.73
N GLY A 30 -19.53 -24.77 -27.03
CA GLY A 30 -19.78 -23.57 -27.83
C GLY A 30 -21.25 -23.20 -28.01
N GLY A 31 -21.46 -21.94 -28.40
CA GLY A 31 -22.74 -21.33 -28.72
C GLY A 31 -22.83 -19.95 -28.09
N GLY A 32 -22.87 -18.89 -28.90
CA GLY A 32 -22.93 -17.51 -28.44
C GLY A 32 -24.04 -17.32 -27.41
N LEU A 33 -23.68 -16.88 -26.20
CA LEU A 33 -24.61 -16.86 -25.08
C LEU A 33 -24.60 -15.49 -24.42
N ALA A 34 -25.78 -14.88 -24.38
CA ALA A 34 -26.05 -13.71 -23.55
C ALA A 34 -25.55 -13.93 -22.11
N PRO A 35 -25.05 -12.88 -21.43
CA PRO A 35 -24.55 -13.01 -20.07
C PRO A 35 -25.61 -13.64 -19.16
N SER A 36 -25.25 -14.73 -18.47
CA SER A 36 -26.16 -15.44 -17.58
C SER A 36 -26.71 -14.50 -16.49
N ARG A 37 -27.98 -14.66 -16.09
CA ARG A 37 -28.61 -13.85 -15.01
C ARG A 37 -27.79 -13.83 -13.71
N LYS A 38 -27.07 -14.91 -13.42
CA LYS A 38 -26.16 -15.02 -12.28
C LYS A 38 -24.98 -14.05 -12.41
N TRP A 39 -24.32 -14.02 -13.57
CA TRP A 39 -23.23 -13.07 -13.83
C TRP A 39 -23.69 -11.61 -13.74
N ILE A 40 -24.89 -11.29 -14.25
CA ILE A 40 -25.44 -9.93 -14.13
C ILE A 40 -25.68 -9.56 -12.66
N ARG A 41 -26.17 -10.50 -11.84
CA ARG A 41 -26.37 -10.30 -10.40
C ARG A 41 -25.04 -10.13 -9.67
N ASP A 42 -24.03 -10.94 -9.98
CA ASP A 42 -22.72 -10.87 -9.35
C ASP A 42 -22.01 -9.54 -9.71
N VAL A 43 -22.13 -9.08 -10.97
CA VAL A 43 -21.65 -7.74 -11.39
C VAL A 43 -22.42 -6.63 -10.69
N TRP A 44 -23.73 -6.78 -10.52
CA TRP A 44 -24.56 -5.81 -9.80
C TRP A 44 -24.19 -5.72 -8.32
N GLU A 45 -23.97 -6.86 -7.66
CA GLU A 45 -23.49 -6.91 -6.27
C GLU A 45 -22.11 -6.26 -6.14
N PHE A 46 -21.17 -6.58 -7.04
CA PHE A 46 -19.85 -5.96 -7.08
C PHE A 46 -19.91 -4.44 -7.31
N ALA A 47 -20.78 -3.97 -8.20
CA ALA A 47 -20.97 -2.54 -8.47
C ALA A 47 -21.61 -1.81 -7.27
N ARG A 48 -22.49 -2.50 -6.52
CA ARG A 48 -23.16 -1.97 -5.34
C ARG A 48 -22.23 -1.90 -4.13
N GLU A 49 -21.28 -2.81 -4.02
CA GLU A 49 -20.35 -2.91 -2.89
C GLU A 49 -19.40 -1.70 -2.80
N ASP A 50 -18.95 -1.15 -3.94
CA ASP A 50 -18.04 -0.01 -3.97
C ASP A 50 -18.44 1.03 -5.04
N THR A 51 -19.27 1.99 -4.63
CA THR A 51 -19.74 3.08 -5.50
C THR A 51 -18.59 3.93 -6.06
N ASN A 52 -17.45 4.00 -5.37
CA ASN A 52 -16.29 4.75 -5.86
C ASN A 52 -15.64 4.06 -7.09
N ARG A 53 -15.67 2.74 -7.18
CA ARG A 53 -15.18 2.00 -8.37
C ARG A 53 -16.05 2.23 -9.59
N VAL A 54 -17.37 2.30 -9.40
CA VAL A 54 -18.32 2.56 -10.48
C VAL A 54 -18.15 3.99 -10.99
N THR A 55 -18.11 4.97 -10.08
CA THR A 55 -17.89 6.37 -10.45
C THR A 55 -16.55 6.54 -11.16
N PHE A 56 -15.47 5.94 -10.66
CA PHE A 56 -14.17 5.94 -11.33
C PHE A 56 -14.23 5.37 -12.76
N SER A 57 -14.84 4.20 -12.94
CA SER A 57 -14.95 3.54 -14.25
C SER A 57 -15.72 4.40 -15.26
N LEU A 58 -16.81 5.04 -14.81
CA LEU A 58 -17.59 5.96 -15.63
C LEU A 58 -16.79 7.22 -16.00
N LYS A 59 -15.97 7.75 -15.09
CA LYS A 59 -15.09 8.89 -15.38
C LYS A 59 -14.04 8.55 -16.42
N VAL A 60 -13.40 7.38 -16.32
CA VAL A 60 -12.42 6.92 -17.32
C VAL A 60 -13.11 6.84 -18.69
N GLY A 61 -14.29 6.22 -18.75
CA GLY A 61 -15.09 6.14 -19.97
C GLY A 61 -15.40 7.51 -20.56
N LEU A 62 -15.82 8.47 -19.72
CA LEU A 62 -16.09 9.83 -20.13
C LEU A 62 -14.83 10.57 -20.61
N ALA A 63 -13.70 10.42 -19.93
CA ALA A 63 -12.43 11.03 -20.34
C ALA A 63 -11.95 10.51 -21.70
N VAL A 64 -12.03 9.19 -21.91
CA VAL A 64 -11.70 8.56 -23.20
C VAL A 64 -12.68 8.99 -24.29
N LEU A 65 -13.97 9.11 -23.98
CA LEU A 65 -14.98 9.63 -24.90
C LEU A 65 -14.64 11.07 -25.32
N LEU A 66 -14.38 11.96 -24.37
CA LEU A 66 -14.00 13.36 -24.64
C LEU A 66 -12.71 13.46 -25.45
N ALA A 67 -11.71 12.62 -25.16
CA ALA A 67 -10.48 12.56 -25.94
C ALA A 67 -10.73 12.04 -27.37
N SER A 68 -11.65 11.08 -27.53
CA SER A 68 -12.03 10.52 -28.83
C SER A 68 -12.86 11.48 -29.67
N LEU A 69 -13.65 12.35 -29.05
CA LEU A 69 -14.37 13.42 -29.75
C LEU A 69 -13.42 14.37 -30.50
N LEU A 70 -12.16 14.52 -30.05
CA LEU A 70 -11.15 15.27 -30.80
C LEU A 70 -10.89 14.67 -32.19
N ILE A 71 -11.02 13.36 -32.37
CA ILE A 71 -10.91 12.70 -33.68
C ILE A 71 -12.18 12.91 -34.51
N LEU A 72 -13.35 12.84 -33.86
CA LEU A 72 -14.64 12.93 -34.56
C LEU A 72 -14.94 14.36 -35.05
N PHE A 73 -14.43 15.38 -34.36
CA PHE A 73 -14.59 16.76 -34.81
C PHE A 73 -13.60 17.13 -35.91
N ARG A 74 -14.14 17.69 -37.01
CA ARG A 74 -13.38 18.06 -38.21
C ARG A 74 -12.27 19.09 -37.94
N GLY A 75 -12.52 20.07 -37.07
CA GLY A 75 -11.55 21.14 -36.77
C GLY A 75 -10.23 20.62 -36.18
N PRO A 76 -10.24 19.92 -35.03
CA PRO A 76 -9.02 19.36 -34.46
C PRO A 76 -8.34 18.34 -35.40
N PHE A 77 -9.13 17.54 -36.14
CA PHE A 77 -8.61 16.58 -37.12
C PHE A 77 -7.86 17.23 -38.29
N GLU A 78 -8.34 18.37 -38.81
CA GLU A 78 -7.66 19.12 -39.87
C GLU A 78 -6.31 19.69 -39.39
N VAL A 79 -6.18 20.04 -38.10
CA VAL A 79 -4.95 20.62 -37.53
C VAL A 79 -3.91 19.55 -37.15
N PHE A 80 -4.34 18.47 -36.52
CA PHE A 80 -3.42 17.47 -35.93
C PHE A 80 -3.38 16.14 -36.70
N GLY A 81 -4.33 15.88 -37.61
CA GLY A 81 -4.41 14.64 -38.39
C GLY A 81 -4.33 13.37 -37.55
N ASN A 82 -3.51 12.41 -38.01
CA ASN A 82 -3.32 11.12 -37.33
C ASN A 82 -2.62 11.24 -35.97
N ASN A 83 -2.01 12.39 -35.64
CA ASN A 83 -1.33 12.55 -34.36
C ASN A 83 -2.32 12.58 -33.18
N ILE A 84 -3.62 12.84 -33.39
CA ILE A 84 -4.63 12.92 -32.31
C ILE A 84 -4.67 11.66 -31.43
N ILE A 85 -4.31 10.50 -31.99
CA ILE A 85 -4.18 9.23 -31.25
C ILE A 85 -3.31 9.40 -29.99
N TRP A 86 -2.30 10.27 -30.03
CA TRP A 86 -1.44 10.58 -28.88
C TRP A 86 -2.19 11.18 -27.68
N SER A 87 -3.25 11.95 -27.92
CA SER A 87 -4.11 12.49 -26.86
C SER A 87 -4.88 11.36 -26.16
N ILE A 88 -5.48 10.45 -26.93
CA ILE A 88 -6.23 9.29 -26.40
C ILE A 88 -5.32 8.35 -25.62
N ILE A 89 -4.13 8.06 -26.16
CA ILE A 89 -3.12 7.26 -25.47
C ILE A 89 -2.73 7.95 -24.16
N THR A 90 -2.54 9.27 -24.18
CA THR A 90 -2.14 10.03 -22.99
C THR A 90 -3.22 9.96 -21.92
N VAL A 91 -4.49 10.26 -22.25
CA VAL A 91 -5.61 10.14 -21.30
C VAL A 91 -5.66 8.75 -20.70
N SER A 92 -5.65 7.71 -21.52
CA SER A 92 -5.68 6.32 -21.06
C SER A 92 -4.49 5.92 -20.18
N MET A 93 -3.31 6.51 -20.42
CA MET A 93 -2.08 6.20 -19.66
C MET A 93 -1.96 6.95 -18.33
N ILE A 94 -2.46 8.19 -18.25
CA ILE A 94 -2.32 9.04 -17.06
C ILE A 94 -3.51 8.95 -16.11
N PHE A 95 -4.67 8.48 -16.59
CA PHE A 95 -5.86 8.39 -15.76
C PHE A 95 -5.67 7.35 -14.65
N GLU A 96 -5.84 7.80 -13.41
CA GLU A 96 -5.60 7.01 -12.21
C GLU A 96 -6.76 7.18 -11.23
N TYR A 97 -6.86 6.21 -10.31
CA TYR A 97 -7.97 6.14 -9.35
C TYR A 97 -8.10 7.39 -8.47
N THR A 98 -6.97 7.96 -8.06
CA THR A 98 -6.93 9.17 -7.24
C THR A 98 -6.41 10.36 -8.04
N VAL A 99 -6.88 11.56 -7.68
CA VAL A 99 -6.47 12.82 -8.29
C VAL A 99 -4.95 13.01 -8.16
N GLY A 100 -4.39 12.78 -6.97
CA GLY A 100 -2.95 12.90 -6.75
C GLY A 100 -2.10 11.93 -7.57
N ALA A 101 -2.53 10.67 -7.73
CA ALA A 101 -1.81 9.70 -8.56
C ALA A 101 -1.83 10.10 -10.05
N MET A 102 -2.95 10.65 -10.52
CA MET A 102 -3.06 11.20 -11.87
C MET A 102 -2.09 12.37 -12.06
N PHE A 103 -2.04 13.34 -11.14
CA PHE A 103 -1.12 14.47 -11.24
C PHE A 103 0.35 14.01 -11.28
N ASN A 104 0.73 13.06 -10.42
CA ASN A 104 2.08 12.48 -10.44
C ASN A 104 2.39 11.82 -11.80
N ARG A 105 1.47 11.03 -12.36
CA ARG A 105 1.67 10.38 -13.67
C ARG A 105 1.68 11.39 -14.82
N GLY A 106 0.79 12.37 -14.80
CA GLY A 106 0.75 13.46 -15.78
C GLY A 106 2.03 14.29 -15.79
N PHE A 107 2.56 14.63 -14.61
CA PHE A 107 3.83 15.33 -14.49
C PHE A 107 5.00 14.48 -15.02
N ASN A 108 5.09 13.21 -14.62
CA ASN A 108 6.12 12.30 -15.13
C ASN A 108 6.00 12.08 -16.65
N ARG A 109 4.79 12.09 -17.22
CA ARG A 109 4.55 12.02 -18.66
C ARG A 109 5.10 13.25 -19.36
N ALA A 110 4.74 14.45 -18.88
CA ALA A 110 5.19 15.71 -19.46
C ALA A 110 6.72 15.85 -19.39
N LEU A 111 7.30 15.64 -18.21
CA LEU A 111 8.74 15.71 -18.00
C LEU A 111 9.50 14.67 -18.84
N GLY A 112 9.00 13.43 -18.88
CA GLY A 112 9.61 12.37 -19.66
C GLY A 112 9.59 12.64 -21.17
N SER A 113 8.48 13.17 -21.69
CA SER A 113 8.39 13.55 -23.10
C SER A 113 9.24 14.77 -23.46
N LEU A 114 9.37 15.75 -22.55
CA LEU A 114 10.27 16.89 -22.72
C LEU A 114 11.73 16.44 -22.79
N LEU A 115 12.18 15.63 -21.83
CA LEU A 115 13.54 15.08 -21.82
C LEU A 115 13.84 14.26 -23.08
N ALA A 116 12.90 13.40 -23.49
CA ALA A 116 13.03 12.63 -24.72
C ALA A 116 13.19 13.51 -25.97
N GLY A 117 12.42 14.61 -26.06
CA GLY A 117 12.54 15.59 -27.14
C GLY A 117 13.92 16.26 -27.16
N ILE A 118 14.42 16.69 -26.00
CA ILE A 118 15.75 17.29 -25.87
C ILE A 118 16.84 16.30 -26.33
N PHE A 119 16.82 15.07 -25.82
CA PHE A 119 17.80 14.05 -26.22
C PHE A 119 17.71 13.72 -27.70
N ALA A 120 16.51 13.65 -28.27
CA ALA A 120 16.33 13.43 -29.70
C ALA A 120 16.98 14.56 -30.51
N ILE A 121 16.77 15.83 -30.16
CA ILE A 121 17.35 16.99 -30.87
C ILE A 121 18.88 16.92 -30.86
N VAL A 122 19.48 16.60 -29.70
CA VAL A 122 20.93 16.44 -29.58
C VAL A 122 21.44 15.32 -30.49
N VAL A 123 20.83 14.15 -30.46
CA VAL A 123 21.27 13.01 -31.27
C VAL A 123 21.07 13.25 -32.76
N MET A 124 19.97 13.88 -33.16
CA MET A 124 19.73 14.25 -34.57
C MET A 124 20.82 15.21 -35.07
N HIS A 125 21.19 16.21 -34.27
CA HIS A 125 22.26 17.14 -34.64
C HIS A 125 23.61 16.44 -34.81
N VAL A 126 23.93 15.48 -33.93
CA VAL A 126 25.14 14.65 -34.04
C VAL A 126 25.08 13.72 -35.25
N GLY A 127 23.92 13.12 -35.54
CA GLY A 127 23.70 12.25 -36.70
C GLY A 127 23.92 12.97 -38.02
N LEU A 128 23.30 14.15 -38.18
CA LEU A 128 23.47 14.99 -39.38
C LEU A 128 24.93 15.42 -39.58
N SER A 129 25.65 15.72 -38.50
CA SER A 129 27.07 16.10 -38.56
C SER A 129 28.00 14.94 -38.93
N SER A 130 27.55 13.69 -38.79
CA SER A 130 28.35 12.48 -39.03
C SER A 130 28.31 11.99 -40.49
N GLY A 131 27.43 12.57 -41.32
CA GLY A 131 27.24 12.19 -42.72
C GLY A 131 26.31 10.99 -42.93
N HIS A 132 25.72 10.88 -44.13
CA HIS A 132 24.63 9.96 -44.46
C HIS A 132 24.91 8.47 -44.23
N ILE A 133 26.18 8.04 -44.31
CA ILE A 133 26.55 6.64 -44.10
C ILE A 133 26.61 6.30 -42.60
N ALA A 134 27.06 7.24 -41.76
CA ALA A 134 27.23 7.04 -40.33
C ALA A 134 25.96 7.36 -39.51
N GLU A 135 25.08 8.22 -40.04
CA GLU A 135 23.81 8.63 -39.46
C GLU A 135 22.96 7.46 -38.88
N PRO A 136 22.65 6.38 -39.63
CA PRO A 136 21.85 5.27 -39.09
C PRO A 136 22.55 4.50 -37.95
N TYR A 137 23.89 4.42 -37.98
CA TYR A 137 24.66 3.79 -36.90
C TYR A 137 24.64 4.62 -35.62
N VAL A 138 24.76 5.94 -35.74
CA VAL A 138 24.64 6.88 -34.60
C VAL A 138 23.25 6.77 -33.96
N ILE A 139 22.19 6.74 -34.78
CA ILE A 139 20.81 6.55 -34.30
C ILE A 139 20.67 5.21 -33.58
N ALA A 140 21.11 4.10 -34.19
CA ALA A 140 21.00 2.77 -33.58
C ALA A 140 21.74 2.68 -32.24
N LEU A 141 22.97 3.21 -32.18
CA LEU A 141 23.80 3.22 -30.97
C LEU A 141 23.16 4.08 -29.87
N SER A 142 22.58 5.22 -30.23
CA SER A 142 21.89 6.09 -29.27
C SER A 142 20.65 5.43 -28.64
N ILE A 143 19.86 4.67 -29.43
CA ILE A 143 18.71 3.93 -28.94
C ILE A 143 19.16 2.87 -27.95
N PHE A 144 20.25 2.16 -28.24
CA PHE A 144 20.85 1.20 -27.33
C PHE A 144 21.26 1.86 -26.00
N PHE A 145 21.98 2.98 -26.03
CA PHE A 145 22.43 3.66 -24.82
C PHE A 145 21.29 4.22 -23.98
N ILE A 146 20.32 4.90 -24.59
CA ILE A 146 19.16 5.43 -23.86
C ILE A 146 18.28 4.29 -23.34
N GLY A 147 18.12 3.21 -24.10
CA GLY A 147 17.44 2.00 -23.66
C GLY A 147 18.10 1.35 -22.45
N ALA A 148 19.42 1.18 -22.50
CA ALA A 148 20.20 0.62 -21.41
C ALA A 148 20.16 1.52 -20.16
N ALA A 149 20.40 2.82 -20.33
CA ALA A 149 20.41 3.80 -19.24
C ALA A 149 19.04 3.88 -18.55
N THR A 150 17.95 4.08 -19.31
CA THR A 150 16.60 4.15 -18.73
C THR A 150 16.15 2.84 -18.12
N SER A 151 16.63 1.69 -18.59
CA SER A 151 16.33 0.38 -17.99
C SER A 151 17.13 0.16 -16.71
N PHE A 152 18.39 0.56 -16.68
CA PHE A 152 19.23 0.48 -15.48
C PHE A 152 18.72 1.42 -14.37
N MET A 153 18.34 2.65 -14.72
CA MET A 153 17.80 3.62 -13.75
C MET A 153 16.54 3.12 -13.05
N LYS A 154 15.71 2.29 -13.70
CA LYS A 154 14.52 1.68 -13.09
C LYS A 154 14.85 0.68 -11.99
N LEU A 155 16.01 0.03 -12.05
CA LEU A 155 16.44 -0.95 -11.06
C LEU A 155 16.97 -0.30 -9.78
N TRP A 156 17.23 1.01 -9.80
CA TRP A 156 17.75 1.75 -8.66
C TRP A 156 16.63 2.03 -7.64
N PRO A 157 16.72 1.55 -6.38
CA PRO A 157 15.63 1.65 -5.40
C PRO A 157 15.11 3.08 -5.17
N SER A 158 16.01 4.06 -5.15
CA SER A 158 15.68 5.48 -4.99
C SER A 158 14.89 6.08 -6.16
N LEU A 159 14.91 5.44 -7.33
CA LEU A 159 14.28 5.90 -8.57
C LEU A 159 12.99 5.15 -8.92
N VAL A 160 12.58 4.19 -8.09
CA VAL A 160 11.31 3.45 -8.23
C VAL A 160 10.09 4.37 -8.43
N PRO A 161 9.95 5.51 -7.72
CA PRO A 161 8.82 6.41 -7.95
C PRO A 161 8.74 6.99 -9.38
N TYR A 162 9.86 7.00 -10.11
CA TYR A 162 9.99 7.59 -11.46
C TYR A 162 9.99 6.53 -12.57
N GLU A 163 9.74 5.25 -12.26
CA GLU A 163 9.77 4.13 -13.22
C GLU A 163 8.90 4.41 -14.47
N TYR A 164 7.71 4.99 -14.25
CA TYR A 164 6.81 5.43 -15.32
C TYR A 164 7.47 6.50 -16.21
N GLY A 165 8.11 7.52 -15.62
CA GLY A 165 8.82 8.56 -16.35
C GLY A 165 9.91 8.01 -17.26
N PHE A 166 10.73 7.08 -16.78
CA PHE A 166 11.76 6.42 -17.61
C PHE A 166 11.19 5.60 -18.77
N ARG A 167 10.03 4.94 -18.58
CA ARG A 167 9.32 4.27 -19.68
C ARG A 167 8.84 5.28 -20.72
N VAL A 168 8.31 6.42 -20.29
CA VAL A 168 7.87 7.50 -21.19
C VAL A 168 9.05 8.08 -21.96
N VAL A 169 10.19 8.35 -21.31
CA VAL A 169 11.40 8.87 -21.96
C VAL A 169 11.82 7.94 -23.10
N LEU A 170 11.99 6.65 -22.80
CA LEU A 170 12.43 5.66 -23.78
C LEU A 170 11.48 5.57 -24.97
N PHE A 171 10.18 5.40 -24.70
CA PHE A 171 9.18 5.25 -25.75
C PHE A 171 9.07 6.50 -26.63
N THR A 172 9.04 7.68 -26.00
CA THR A 172 8.96 8.96 -26.73
C THR A 172 10.22 9.19 -27.56
N TYR A 173 11.40 8.91 -27.00
CA TYR A 173 12.68 9.06 -27.68
C TYR A 173 12.76 8.19 -28.93
N CYS A 174 12.51 6.88 -28.79
CA CYS A 174 12.53 5.94 -29.92
C CYS A 174 11.56 6.37 -31.02
N LEU A 175 10.37 6.86 -30.65
CA LEU A 175 9.41 7.31 -31.63
C LEU A 175 9.82 8.60 -32.32
N ILE A 176 10.41 9.57 -31.62
CA ILE A 176 10.86 10.82 -32.26
C ILE A 176 12.00 10.51 -33.23
N ILE A 177 13.02 9.76 -32.80
CA ILE A 177 14.20 9.48 -33.62
C ILE A 177 13.87 8.62 -34.85
N ILE A 178 12.94 7.66 -34.74
CA ILE A 178 12.49 6.85 -35.88
C ILE A 178 11.59 7.67 -36.83
N SER A 179 10.72 8.52 -36.27
CA SER A 179 9.86 9.39 -37.10
C SER A 179 10.70 10.41 -37.86
N ASP A 180 11.77 10.92 -37.24
CA ASP A 180 12.73 11.81 -37.90
C ASP A 180 13.38 11.14 -39.11
N TYR A 181 14.02 9.99 -38.89
CA TYR A 181 14.72 9.24 -39.95
C TYR A 181 13.81 8.90 -41.14
N ARG A 182 12.51 8.72 -40.91
CA ARG A 182 11.51 8.36 -41.94
C ARG A 182 10.83 9.55 -42.61
N MET A 183 10.58 10.64 -41.88
CA MET A 183 9.69 11.73 -42.30
C MET A 183 10.39 13.11 -42.36
N GLY A 184 11.62 13.25 -41.87
CA GLY A 184 12.48 14.43 -41.99
C GLY A 184 12.01 15.72 -41.29
N SER A 185 10.95 15.67 -40.46
CA SER A 185 10.42 16.85 -39.75
C SER A 185 10.21 16.60 -38.24
N PRO A 186 11.31 16.53 -37.47
CA PRO A 186 11.27 16.03 -36.10
C PRO A 186 10.71 17.06 -35.11
N VAL A 187 11.07 18.33 -35.27
CA VAL A 187 10.66 19.41 -34.36
C VAL A 187 9.15 19.60 -34.42
N ARG A 188 8.57 19.60 -35.62
CA ARG A 188 7.12 19.69 -35.81
C ARG A 188 6.40 18.50 -35.17
N THR A 189 6.88 17.29 -35.43
CA THR A 189 6.30 16.06 -34.87
C THR A 189 6.38 16.04 -33.34
N ALA A 190 7.50 16.48 -32.77
CA ALA A 190 7.68 16.58 -31.32
C ALA A 190 6.74 17.62 -30.69
N MET A 191 6.62 18.80 -31.31
CA MET A 191 5.72 19.86 -30.84
C MET A 191 4.25 19.46 -30.90
N GLU A 192 3.80 18.88 -32.02
CA GLU A 192 2.42 18.38 -32.15
C GLU A 192 2.11 17.34 -31.06
N ARG A 193 3.05 16.44 -30.76
CA ARG A 193 2.91 15.48 -29.66
C ARG A 193 2.83 16.14 -28.29
N LEU A 194 3.66 17.15 -28.02
CA LEU A 194 3.61 17.89 -26.75
C LEU A 194 2.25 18.59 -26.57
N TYR A 195 1.72 19.23 -27.61
CA TYR A 195 0.39 19.83 -27.57
C TYR A 195 -0.71 18.80 -27.32
N LEU A 196 -0.64 17.64 -27.97
CA LEU A 196 -1.63 16.57 -27.79
C LEU A 196 -1.54 15.91 -26.40
N ILE A 197 -0.33 15.77 -25.85
CA ILE A 197 -0.12 15.34 -24.47
C ILE A 197 -0.73 16.37 -23.50
N ALA A 198 -0.53 17.67 -23.76
CA ALA A 198 -1.10 18.74 -22.95
C ALA A 198 -2.64 18.75 -23.01
N ILE A 199 -3.23 18.63 -24.19
CA ILE A 199 -4.70 18.55 -24.38
C ILE A 199 -5.26 17.32 -23.67
N GLY A 200 -4.65 16.15 -23.87
CA GLY A 200 -5.06 14.92 -23.18
C GLY A 200 -4.94 15.05 -21.65
N GLY A 201 -3.85 15.65 -21.16
CA GLY A 201 -3.65 15.99 -19.76
C GLY A 201 -4.76 16.88 -19.21
N MET A 202 -5.11 17.95 -19.94
CA MET A 202 -6.17 18.88 -19.56
C MET A 202 -7.54 18.19 -19.48
N ILE A 203 -7.88 17.35 -20.45
CA ILE A 203 -9.13 16.57 -20.42
C ILE A 203 -9.17 15.64 -19.20
N ALA A 204 -8.07 14.93 -18.94
CA ALA A 204 -7.99 14.02 -17.81
C ALA A 204 -8.15 14.74 -16.47
N VAL A 205 -7.45 15.87 -16.28
CA VAL A 205 -7.56 16.72 -15.08
C VAL A 205 -8.97 17.26 -14.92
N LEU A 206 -9.56 17.80 -16.00
CA LEU A 206 -10.90 18.38 -15.98
C LEU A 206 -11.94 17.34 -15.56
N VAL A 207 -11.89 16.14 -16.12
CA VAL A 207 -12.82 15.06 -15.75
C VAL A 207 -12.60 14.61 -14.30
N ASN A 208 -11.35 14.39 -13.87
CA ASN A 208 -11.09 13.80 -12.56
C ASN A 208 -11.29 14.77 -11.39
N VAL A 209 -11.01 16.06 -11.60
CA VAL A 209 -11.19 17.10 -10.58
C VAL A 209 -12.64 17.57 -10.50
N LEU A 210 -13.34 17.74 -11.63
CA LEU A 210 -14.71 18.29 -11.61
C LEU A 210 -15.78 17.24 -11.32
N ILE A 211 -15.57 15.98 -11.72
CA ILE A 211 -16.58 14.92 -11.56
C ILE A 211 -16.21 14.08 -10.34
N PHE A 212 -16.90 14.30 -9.22
CA PHE A 212 -16.78 13.51 -7.97
C PHE A 212 -15.34 13.19 -7.52
N PRO A 213 -14.48 14.18 -7.24
CA PRO A 213 -13.04 13.96 -7.04
C PRO A 213 -12.75 12.91 -5.94
N ILE A 214 -11.88 11.96 -6.27
CA ILE A 214 -11.44 10.90 -5.36
C ILE A 214 -10.05 11.27 -4.85
N TRP A 215 -9.96 11.65 -3.58
CA TRP A 215 -8.74 12.11 -2.94
C TRP A 215 -7.98 10.95 -2.27
N ALA A 216 -6.66 10.87 -2.51
CA ALA A 216 -5.75 9.95 -1.85
C ALA A 216 -5.54 10.32 -0.39
N GLY A 217 -5.51 11.62 -0.05
CA GLY A 217 -5.37 12.09 1.32
C GLY A 217 -6.51 11.62 2.24
N ASP A 218 -7.77 11.73 1.78
CA ASP A 218 -8.93 11.25 2.56
C ASP A 218 -8.93 9.71 2.70
N GLN A 219 -8.53 8.97 1.65
CA GLN A 219 -8.37 7.52 1.73
C GLN A 219 -7.27 7.13 2.71
N LEU A 220 -6.09 7.75 2.64
CA LEU A 220 -4.99 7.51 3.56
C LEU A 220 -5.44 7.69 5.01
N HIS A 221 -6.17 8.77 5.26
CA HIS A 221 -6.69 9.10 6.57
C HIS A 221 -7.68 8.05 7.08
N ARG A 222 -8.69 7.70 6.29
CA ARG A 222 -9.69 6.68 6.65
C ARG A 222 -9.07 5.31 6.88
N GLU A 223 -8.14 4.91 6.02
CA GLU A 223 -7.41 3.65 6.13
C GLU A 223 -6.59 3.61 7.42
N LEU A 224 -5.85 4.69 7.74
CA LEU A 224 -5.09 4.76 8.98
C LEU A 224 -6.00 4.66 10.20
N VAL A 225 -7.11 5.41 10.25
CA VAL A 225 -8.09 5.34 11.36
C VAL A 225 -8.67 3.94 11.50
N SER A 226 -9.03 3.29 10.39
CA SER A 226 -9.56 1.92 10.38
C SER A 226 -8.53 0.91 10.91
N CYS A 227 -7.24 1.12 10.65
CA CYS A 227 -6.17 0.28 11.18
C CYS A 227 -6.14 0.34 12.72
N PHE A 228 -6.27 1.53 13.31
CA PHE A 228 -6.31 1.67 14.78
C PHE A 228 -7.48 0.89 15.39
N SER A 229 -8.69 1.07 14.86
CA SER A 229 -9.86 0.34 15.35
C SER A 229 -9.69 -1.17 15.20
N SER A 230 -9.14 -1.64 14.08
CA SER A 230 -8.91 -3.07 13.84
C SER A 230 -7.92 -3.67 14.85
N VAL A 231 -6.87 -2.94 15.22
CA VAL A 231 -5.89 -3.40 16.23
C VAL A 231 -6.52 -3.43 17.62
N ALA A 232 -7.31 -2.42 18.00
CA ALA A 232 -8.01 -2.38 19.28
C ALA A 232 -9.01 -3.53 19.43
N ASP A 233 -9.86 -3.75 18.43
CA ASP A 233 -10.87 -4.82 18.43
C ASP A 233 -10.22 -6.20 18.48
N SER A 234 -9.09 -6.38 17.79
CA SER A 234 -8.35 -7.65 17.80
C SER A 234 -7.68 -7.94 19.13
N LEU A 235 -7.18 -6.89 19.82
CA LEU A 235 -6.60 -7.03 21.14
C LEU A 235 -7.66 -7.49 22.16
N GLU A 236 -8.85 -6.88 22.14
CA GLU A 236 -9.96 -7.29 23.02
C GLU A 236 -10.45 -8.70 22.69
N GLU A 237 -10.71 -9.01 21.41
CA GLU A 237 -11.18 -10.34 21.00
C GLU A 237 -10.18 -11.44 21.40
N CYS A 238 -8.88 -11.18 21.23
CA CYS A 238 -7.83 -12.14 21.57
C CYS A 238 -7.80 -12.45 23.08
N VAL A 239 -7.93 -11.43 23.93
CA VAL A 239 -7.90 -11.60 25.38
C VAL A 239 -9.20 -12.21 25.90
N GLU A 240 -10.35 -11.80 25.36
CA GLU A 240 -11.64 -12.37 25.74
C GLU A 240 -11.67 -13.88 25.45
N LYS A 241 -11.17 -14.31 24.29
CA LYS A 241 -11.03 -15.73 23.95
C LYS A 241 -10.04 -16.47 24.86
N TYR A 242 -8.89 -15.85 25.15
CA TYR A 242 -7.89 -16.44 26.05
C TYR A 242 -8.45 -16.76 27.44
N LEU A 243 -9.36 -15.92 27.94
CA LEU A 243 -9.96 -16.07 29.27
C LEU A 243 -11.19 -16.99 29.26
N ARG A 244 -11.88 -17.15 28.12
CA ARG A 244 -13.05 -18.04 27.98
C ARG A 244 -12.72 -19.48 27.60
N ASP A 245 -11.54 -19.74 27.05
CA ASP A 245 -11.14 -21.10 26.66
C ASP A 245 -10.98 -22.01 27.89
N GLU A 246 -12.01 -22.82 28.18
CA GLU A 246 -12.02 -23.80 29.27
C GLU A 246 -11.13 -25.03 28.98
N GLY A 247 -10.50 -25.10 27.80
CA GLY A 247 -9.64 -26.22 27.40
C GLY A 247 -10.38 -27.55 27.22
N LEU A 248 -11.72 -27.54 27.19
CA LEU A 248 -12.51 -28.77 27.25
C LEU A 248 -12.88 -29.40 25.90
N ASP A 249 -12.63 -28.74 24.78
CA ASP A 249 -12.75 -29.34 23.44
C ASP A 249 -11.69 -28.73 22.52
N ARG A 250 -10.49 -29.32 22.50
CA ARG A 250 -9.53 -28.99 21.45
C ARG A 250 -9.86 -29.88 20.25
N PRO A 251 -10.52 -29.39 19.18
CA PRO A 251 -10.49 -30.11 17.92
C PRO A 251 -9.02 -30.29 17.56
N GLU A 252 -8.68 -31.51 17.15
CA GLU A 252 -7.35 -31.92 16.76
C GLU A 252 -6.64 -30.79 16.01
N PHE A 253 -5.40 -30.52 16.41
CA PHE A 253 -4.51 -29.50 15.85
C PHE A 253 -4.38 -29.73 14.34
N SER A 254 -5.37 -29.26 13.58
CA SER A 254 -5.26 -29.21 12.15
C SER A 254 -4.11 -28.27 11.90
N LYS A 255 -3.14 -28.74 11.10
CA LYS A 255 -2.06 -27.95 10.48
C LYS A 255 -2.62 -26.82 9.62
N LYS A 256 -3.55 -26.02 10.13
CA LYS A 256 -4.00 -24.80 9.52
C LYS A 256 -2.94 -23.78 9.86
N VAL A 257 -2.11 -23.52 8.85
CA VAL A 257 -1.34 -22.30 8.71
C VAL A 257 -2.20 -21.13 9.23
N MET A 258 -1.56 -20.13 9.82
CA MET A 258 -2.11 -18.87 10.37
C MET A 258 -3.08 -18.09 9.42
N ASP A 259 -3.40 -18.65 8.25
CA ASP A 259 -4.28 -18.15 7.20
C ASP A 259 -5.73 -18.65 7.28
N GLU A 260 -6.08 -19.66 8.09
CA GLU A 260 -7.38 -20.35 7.93
C GLU A 260 -8.20 -20.49 9.22
N PHE A 261 -8.31 -19.40 9.99
CA PHE A 261 -9.26 -19.27 11.12
C PHE A 261 -10.48 -18.42 10.67
N PRO A 262 -11.56 -19.04 10.14
CA PRO A 262 -12.71 -18.31 9.62
C PRO A 262 -13.54 -17.60 10.70
N ASP A 263 -13.48 -18.06 11.95
CA ASP A 263 -14.34 -17.61 13.06
C ASP A 263 -13.84 -16.34 13.79
N GLU A 264 -12.77 -15.71 13.29
CA GLU A 264 -12.11 -14.58 13.97
C GLU A 264 -12.04 -13.33 13.08
N PRO A 265 -13.10 -12.50 13.06
CA PRO A 265 -13.19 -11.38 12.15
C PRO A 265 -12.27 -10.20 12.54
N ALA A 266 -12.04 -9.91 13.83
CA ALA A 266 -11.14 -8.80 14.18
C ALA A 266 -9.68 -9.16 13.86
N PHE A 267 -9.23 -10.37 14.21
CA PHE A 267 -7.88 -10.84 13.90
C PHE A 267 -7.55 -10.74 12.40
N ARG A 268 -8.47 -11.15 11.52
CA ARG A 268 -8.29 -11.01 10.06
C ARG A 268 -8.12 -9.54 9.64
N LYS A 269 -8.86 -8.62 10.25
CA LYS A 269 -8.72 -7.17 9.98
C LYS A 269 -7.37 -6.61 10.48
N CYS A 270 -6.88 -7.07 11.64
CA CYS A 270 -5.55 -6.70 12.14
C CYS A 270 -4.43 -7.29 11.26
N LYS A 271 -4.56 -8.53 10.80
CA LYS A 271 -3.62 -9.11 9.83
C LYS A 271 -3.61 -8.34 8.51
N ALA A 272 -4.79 -7.96 8.00
CA ALA A 272 -4.90 -7.10 6.83
C ALA A 272 -4.18 -5.75 7.06
N THR A 273 -4.31 -5.16 8.25
CA THR A 273 -3.62 -3.94 8.67
C THR A 273 -2.09 -4.06 8.61
N LEU A 274 -1.50 -5.21 8.88
CA LEU A 274 -0.05 -5.40 8.73
C LEU A 274 0.42 -5.31 7.27
N ASN A 275 -0.43 -5.73 6.34
CA ASN A 275 -0.14 -5.72 4.91
C ASN A 275 -0.45 -4.37 4.24
N THR A 276 -0.99 -3.37 4.96
CA THR A 276 -1.34 -2.06 4.38
C THR A 276 -0.15 -1.11 4.22
N SER A 277 1.07 -1.47 4.64
CA SER A 277 2.22 -0.54 4.60
C SER A 277 2.46 0.07 3.21
N SER A 278 2.48 -0.76 2.16
CA SER A 278 2.66 -0.31 0.77
C SER A 278 1.47 0.52 0.27
N LYS A 279 0.26 0.20 0.74
CA LYS A 279 -0.96 0.98 0.47
C LYS A 279 -0.87 2.38 1.11
N LEU A 280 -0.44 2.49 2.36
CA LEU A 280 -0.27 3.78 3.05
C LEU A 280 0.82 4.62 2.37
N GLU A 281 1.95 4.02 2.01
CA GLU A 281 3.03 4.71 1.29
C GLU A 281 2.61 5.21 -0.09
N SER A 282 1.92 4.38 -0.87
CA SER A 282 1.42 4.77 -2.20
C SER A 282 0.39 5.89 -2.12
N LEU A 283 -0.55 5.81 -1.17
CA LEU A 283 -1.53 6.87 -0.91
C LEU A 283 -0.86 8.16 -0.43
N ALA A 284 0.11 8.10 0.47
CA ALA A 284 0.86 9.27 0.94
C ALA A 284 1.67 9.92 -0.18
N ASN A 285 2.26 9.13 -1.09
CA ASN A 285 2.97 9.66 -2.25
C ASN A 285 2.02 10.31 -3.26
N ALA A 286 0.83 9.75 -3.47
CA ALA A 286 -0.20 10.38 -4.29
C ALA A 286 -0.72 11.69 -3.66
N ALA A 287 -0.99 11.69 -2.35
CA ALA A 287 -1.55 12.84 -1.63
C ALA A 287 -0.66 14.09 -1.67
N LYS A 288 0.66 13.93 -1.81
CA LYS A 288 1.61 15.06 -2.01
C LYS A 288 1.34 15.89 -3.27
N TRP A 289 0.71 15.30 -4.29
CA TRP A 289 0.41 15.96 -5.55
C TRP A 289 -0.99 16.58 -5.59
N GLU A 290 -1.75 16.46 -4.51
CA GLU A 290 -3.13 16.95 -4.47
C GLU A 290 -3.16 18.44 -4.15
N PRO A 291 -3.99 19.24 -4.85
CA PRO A 291 -4.30 20.59 -4.39
C PRO A 291 -4.97 20.56 -3.01
N PRO A 292 -4.92 21.68 -2.25
CA PRO A 292 -5.64 21.81 -0.99
C PRO A 292 -7.13 21.49 -1.15
N HIS A 293 -7.65 20.60 -0.31
CA HIS A 293 -9.01 20.09 -0.44
C HIS A 293 -9.59 19.62 0.90
N GLY A 294 -10.93 19.68 1.03
CA GLY A 294 -11.66 19.17 2.19
C GLY A 294 -11.12 19.67 3.55
N ARG A 295 -10.59 18.73 4.35
CA ARG A 295 -10.01 19.02 5.68
C ARG A 295 -8.50 19.33 5.62
N PHE A 296 -7.91 19.19 4.45
CA PHE A 296 -6.48 19.32 4.16
C PHE A 296 -6.23 20.60 3.34
N MET A 297 -6.47 21.77 3.95
CA MET A 297 -6.43 23.08 3.28
C MET A 297 -5.00 23.64 3.05
N HIS A 298 -3.96 22.83 3.27
CA HIS A 298 -2.56 23.27 3.16
C HIS A 298 -1.82 22.49 2.07
N PHE A 299 -1.06 23.19 1.23
CA PHE A 299 -0.27 22.60 0.13
C PHE A 299 0.82 21.64 0.61
N PHE A 300 1.40 21.87 1.79
CA PHE A 300 2.50 21.08 2.33
C PHE A 300 2.07 20.28 3.56
N TYR A 301 1.00 19.52 3.41
CA TYR A 301 0.52 18.68 4.49
C TYR A 301 1.51 17.52 4.77
N PRO A 302 1.79 17.19 6.05
CA PRO A 302 2.84 16.24 6.42
C PRO A 302 2.41 14.77 6.23
N TRP A 303 2.15 14.36 4.99
CA TRP A 303 1.71 12.99 4.64
C TRP A 303 2.70 11.90 5.06
N SER A 304 3.99 12.22 5.22
CA SER A 304 5.00 11.28 5.74
C SER A 304 4.74 10.87 7.19
N GLU A 305 4.12 11.73 7.99
CA GLU A 305 3.81 11.41 9.39
C GLU A 305 2.71 10.34 9.49
N TYR A 306 1.76 10.31 8.56
CA TYR A 306 0.75 9.24 8.50
C TYR A 306 1.39 7.87 8.29
N VAL A 307 2.42 7.80 7.43
CA VAL A 307 3.17 6.55 7.18
C VAL A 307 3.95 6.14 8.42
N LYS A 308 4.58 7.09 9.13
CA LYS A 308 5.29 6.82 10.38
C LYS A 308 4.36 6.31 11.48
N VAL A 309 3.21 6.97 11.67
CA VAL A 309 2.18 6.52 12.62
C VAL A 309 1.68 5.11 12.27
N GLY A 310 1.42 4.84 10.99
CA GLY A 310 1.09 3.50 10.50
C GLY A 310 2.19 2.47 10.79
N ALA A 311 3.46 2.86 10.66
CA ALA A 311 4.59 1.99 10.99
C ALA A 311 4.66 1.64 12.47
N VAL A 312 4.41 2.60 13.36
CA VAL A 312 4.39 2.31 14.81
C VAL A 312 3.15 1.50 15.19
N LEU A 313 2.00 1.76 14.59
CA LEU A 313 0.79 0.96 14.80
C LEU A 313 0.99 -0.50 14.39
N ARG A 314 1.77 -0.77 13.33
CA ARG A 314 2.15 -2.14 12.95
C ARG A 314 2.94 -2.85 14.04
N HIS A 315 3.78 -2.15 14.82
CA HIS A 315 4.44 -2.78 15.97
C HIS A 315 3.42 -3.24 17.01
N CYS A 316 2.41 -2.43 17.34
CA CYS A 316 1.32 -2.86 18.21
C CYS A 316 0.57 -4.08 17.62
N ALA A 317 0.32 -4.09 16.31
CA ALA A 317 -0.33 -5.21 15.64
C ALA A 317 0.51 -6.50 15.69
N TYR A 318 1.85 -6.42 15.60
CA TYR A 318 2.73 -7.58 15.77
C TYR A 318 2.63 -8.18 17.19
N GLU A 319 2.54 -7.34 18.22
CA GLU A 319 2.33 -7.81 19.60
C GLU A 319 0.98 -8.51 19.76
N VAL A 320 -0.09 -7.97 19.15
CA VAL A 320 -1.41 -8.62 19.14
C VAL A 320 -1.35 -9.96 18.39
N MET A 321 -0.61 -10.05 17.29
CA MET A 321 -0.40 -11.34 16.61
C MET A 321 0.42 -12.33 17.44
N ALA A 322 1.41 -11.86 18.20
CA ALA A 322 2.16 -12.72 19.11
C ALA A 322 1.25 -13.27 20.21
N LEU A 323 0.39 -12.43 20.78
CA LEU A 323 -0.62 -12.84 21.77
C LEU A 323 -1.61 -13.86 21.18
N HIS A 324 -2.04 -13.65 19.94
CA HIS A 324 -2.88 -14.60 19.20
C HIS A 324 -2.18 -15.94 18.95
N GLY A 325 -0.88 -15.91 18.66
CA GLY A 325 -0.05 -17.12 18.59
C GLY A 325 0.00 -17.86 19.93
N CYS A 326 0.09 -17.14 21.05
CA CYS A 326 -0.01 -17.73 22.39
C CYS A 326 -1.39 -18.34 22.68
N LEU A 327 -2.47 -17.70 22.22
CA LEU A 327 -3.85 -18.22 22.33
C LEU A 327 -4.02 -19.57 21.61
N HIS A 328 -3.28 -19.84 20.54
CA HIS A 328 -3.35 -21.10 19.80
C HIS A 328 -2.20 -22.07 20.13
N SER A 329 -1.32 -21.71 21.06
CA SER A 329 -0.23 -22.57 21.52
C SER A 329 -0.75 -23.83 22.20
N GLU A 330 0.01 -24.92 22.08
CA GLU A 330 -0.20 -26.18 22.82
C GLU A 330 0.13 -26.01 24.31
N ILE A 331 1.15 -25.19 24.61
CA ILE A 331 1.56 -24.88 25.98
C ILE A 331 0.93 -23.55 26.36
N GLN A 332 -0.10 -23.64 27.20
CA GLN A 332 -0.98 -22.54 27.56
C GLN A 332 -1.13 -22.54 29.09
N ALA A 333 -1.21 -21.35 29.71
CA ALA A 333 -1.32 -21.29 31.17
C ALA A 333 -2.59 -22.04 31.65
N PRO A 334 -2.55 -22.74 32.80
CA PRO A 334 -3.72 -23.44 33.32
C PRO A 334 -4.91 -22.49 33.50
N TYR A 335 -6.13 -22.95 33.22
CA TYR A 335 -7.34 -22.13 33.29
C TYR A 335 -7.50 -21.41 34.65
N ASN A 336 -7.26 -22.12 35.75
CA ASN A 336 -7.31 -21.57 37.11
C ASN A 336 -6.37 -20.35 37.30
N LEU A 337 -5.21 -20.38 36.65
CA LEU A 337 -4.25 -19.27 36.70
C LEU A 337 -4.75 -18.08 35.89
N ARG A 338 -5.39 -18.32 34.73
CA ARG A 338 -6.02 -17.27 33.91
C ARG A 338 -7.15 -16.59 34.66
N CYS A 339 -8.00 -17.36 35.34
CA CYS A 339 -9.08 -16.84 36.19
C CYS A 339 -8.54 -16.00 37.35
N THR A 340 -7.41 -16.42 37.95
CA THR A 340 -6.80 -15.69 39.08
C THR A 340 -6.39 -14.27 38.69
N PHE A 341 -5.89 -14.07 37.47
CA PHE A 341 -5.48 -12.75 36.96
C PHE A 341 -6.48 -12.13 35.96
N GLN A 342 -7.68 -12.71 35.84
CA GLN A 342 -8.65 -12.35 34.80
C GLN A 342 -9.02 -10.88 34.85
N HIS A 343 -9.25 -10.35 36.06
CA HIS A 343 -9.64 -8.97 36.26
C HIS A 343 -8.53 -8.00 35.84
N GLU A 344 -7.28 -8.25 36.25
CA GLU A 344 -6.13 -7.42 35.90
C GLU A 344 -5.79 -7.49 34.41
N ILE A 345 -5.90 -8.67 33.79
CA ILE A 345 -5.68 -8.86 32.35
C ILE A 345 -6.74 -8.08 31.56
N LEU A 346 -8.02 -8.21 31.92
CA LEU A 346 -9.12 -7.48 31.27
C LEU A 346 -8.97 -5.97 31.44
N ASP A 347 -8.66 -5.49 32.64
CA ASP A 347 -8.49 -4.05 32.89
C ASP A 347 -7.34 -3.48 32.05
N ALA A 348 -6.17 -4.14 32.04
CA ALA A 348 -5.03 -3.70 31.22
C ALA A 348 -5.36 -3.69 29.71
N THR A 349 -6.08 -4.70 29.24
CA THR A 349 -6.49 -4.83 27.84
C THR A 349 -7.49 -3.75 27.44
N ASN A 350 -8.54 -3.55 28.24
CA ASN A 350 -9.57 -2.54 27.99
C ASN A 350 -8.98 -1.13 27.99
N GLN A 351 -8.08 -0.81 28.94
CA GLN A 351 -7.40 0.49 28.93
C GLN A 351 -6.52 0.67 27.67
N ALA A 352 -5.81 -0.38 27.24
CA ALA A 352 -4.97 -0.33 26.05
C ALA A 352 -5.79 -0.15 24.77
N ALA A 353 -6.89 -0.90 24.62
CA ALA A 353 -7.81 -0.76 23.50
C ALA A 353 -8.46 0.63 23.48
N GLU A 354 -8.88 1.15 24.63
CA GLU A 354 -9.43 2.51 24.75
C GLU A 354 -8.40 3.58 24.37
N LEU A 355 -7.12 3.42 24.72
CA LEU A 355 -6.06 4.32 24.27
C LEU A 355 -5.93 4.31 22.73
N ILE A 356 -5.91 3.13 22.12
CA ILE A 356 -5.82 2.97 20.65
C ILE A 356 -7.04 3.60 19.96
N ARG A 357 -8.25 3.43 20.51
CA ARG A 357 -9.48 4.06 19.98
C ARG A 357 -9.49 5.57 20.18
N SER A 358 -9.00 6.07 21.32
CA SER A 358 -8.85 7.52 21.55
C SER A 358 -7.89 8.13 20.53
N LEU A 359 -6.76 7.46 20.24
CA LEU A 359 -5.83 7.89 19.19
C LEU A 359 -6.49 7.90 17.80
N ALA A 360 -7.27 6.86 17.48
CA ALA A 360 -8.05 6.80 16.23
C ALA A 360 -9.03 7.98 16.11
N LYS A 361 -9.71 8.33 17.21
CA LYS A 361 -10.66 9.43 17.29
C LYS A 361 -9.98 10.80 17.14
N ASP A 362 -8.82 10.98 17.76
CA ASP A 362 -8.01 12.20 17.63
C ASP A 362 -7.56 12.42 16.19
N ILE A 363 -7.03 11.37 15.56
CA ILE A 363 -6.67 11.39 14.14
C ILE A 363 -7.92 11.71 13.32
N SER A 364 -8.99 10.91 13.44
CA SER A 364 -10.24 11.07 12.68
C SER A 364 -10.85 12.48 12.77
N SER A 365 -10.78 13.08 13.96
CA SER A 365 -11.30 14.43 14.21
C SER A 365 -10.31 15.55 13.89
N MET A 366 -9.06 15.22 13.56
CA MET A 366 -7.95 16.18 13.38
C MET A 366 -7.79 17.11 14.60
N LYS A 367 -8.02 16.57 15.80
CA LYS A 367 -7.93 17.28 17.07
C LYS A 367 -6.99 16.53 17.98
N HIS A 368 -6.20 17.27 18.74
CA HIS A 368 -5.47 16.73 19.87
C HIS A 368 -6.40 16.75 21.08
N THR A 369 -6.85 15.60 21.56
CA THR A 369 -7.59 15.51 22.83
C THR A 369 -6.91 14.63 23.87
N LEU A 370 -5.79 14.00 23.51
CA LEU A 370 -4.90 13.30 24.43
C LEU A 370 -4.31 14.22 25.50
N HIS A 371 -5.10 14.42 26.55
CA HIS A 371 -4.58 14.68 27.89
C HIS A 371 -3.78 13.46 28.35
N SER A 372 -2.80 13.63 29.23
CA SER A 372 -1.98 12.54 29.80
C SER A 372 -2.77 11.42 30.52
N SER A 373 -4.10 11.53 30.61
CA SER A 373 -4.96 10.63 31.36
C SER A 373 -5.09 9.21 30.77
N PRO A 374 -5.32 8.95 29.47
CA PRO A 374 -5.48 7.57 28.99
C PRO A 374 -4.18 6.79 29.04
N LEU A 375 -3.05 7.42 28.72
CA LEU A 375 -1.73 6.79 28.83
C LEU A 375 -1.38 6.46 30.29
N ARG A 376 -1.67 7.38 31.22
CA ARG A 376 -1.46 7.14 32.65
C ARG A 376 -2.35 6.00 33.16
N ARG A 377 -3.58 5.87 32.66
CA ARG A 377 -4.47 4.74 32.99
C ARG A 377 -3.89 3.42 32.50
N VAL A 378 -3.49 3.32 31.24
CA VAL A 378 -2.83 2.11 30.70
C VAL A 378 -1.62 1.75 31.53
N HIS A 379 -0.73 2.71 31.81
CA HIS A 379 0.46 2.47 32.62
C HIS A 379 0.11 1.95 34.02
N SER A 380 -0.85 2.59 34.70
CA SER A 380 -1.29 2.17 36.03
C SER A 380 -1.90 0.77 36.04
N SER A 381 -2.72 0.41 35.04
CA SER A 381 -3.33 -0.92 34.92
C SER A 381 -2.30 -1.99 34.59
N THR A 382 -1.33 -1.70 33.70
CA THR A 382 -0.22 -2.62 33.42
C THR A 382 0.67 -2.83 34.66
N GLU A 383 0.96 -1.78 35.42
CA GLU A 383 1.69 -1.92 36.69
C GLU A 383 0.92 -2.75 37.72
N ARG A 384 -0.41 -2.59 37.80
CA ARG A 384 -1.25 -3.42 38.68
C ARG A 384 -1.21 -4.88 38.28
N LEU A 385 -1.30 -5.18 36.98
CA LEU A 385 -1.15 -6.53 36.45
C LEU A 385 0.22 -7.11 36.80
N GLN A 386 1.29 -6.35 36.58
CA GLN A 386 2.66 -6.78 36.92
C GLN A 386 2.81 -7.07 38.42
N ARG A 387 2.34 -6.16 39.29
CA ARG A 387 2.39 -6.37 40.74
C ARG A 387 1.58 -7.59 41.18
N SER A 388 0.42 -7.84 40.56
CA SER A 388 -0.40 -9.01 40.87
C SER A 388 0.34 -10.30 40.50
N ILE A 389 0.96 -10.35 39.31
CA ILE A 389 1.81 -11.46 38.86
C ILE A 389 2.99 -11.68 39.82
N ASP A 390 3.68 -10.62 40.23
CA ASP A 390 4.83 -10.71 41.13
C ASP A 390 4.42 -11.23 42.52
N THR A 391 3.30 -10.74 43.06
CA THR A 391 2.77 -11.14 44.37
C THR A 391 2.36 -12.61 44.37
N HIS A 392 1.76 -13.08 43.27
CA HIS A 392 1.30 -14.45 43.09
C HIS A 392 2.29 -15.32 42.32
N SER A 393 3.57 -14.92 42.24
CA SER A 393 4.61 -15.64 41.50
C SER A 393 4.81 -17.09 41.99
N TYR A 394 4.48 -17.37 43.26
CA TYR A 394 4.49 -18.73 43.81
C TYR A 394 3.46 -19.67 43.14
N LEU A 395 2.38 -19.14 42.54
CA LEU A 395 1.42 -19.92 41.76
C LEU A 395 1.98 -20.31 40.40
N LEU A 396 2.91 -19.52 39.85
CA LEU A 396 3.58 -19.79 38.58
C LEU A 396 4.68 -20.86 38.72
N THR A 397 5.32 -20.95 39.89
CA THR A 397 6.40 -21.90 40.16
C THR A 397 5.94 -23.25 40.72
N ARG A 398 4.71 -23.36 41.26
CA ARG A 398 4.18 -24.64 41.77
C ARG A 398 3.80 -25.66 40.69
N PHE A 399 3.68 -25.26 39.42
CA PHE A 399 3.38 -26.18 38.32
C PHE A 399 4.61 -26.95 37.79
N THR A 400 5.82 -26.63 38.26
CA THR A 400 6.99 -27.51 38.07
C THR A 400 7.10 -28.47 39.25
N SER A 401 6.74 -29.74 39.05
CA SER A 401 7.02 -30.86 39.96
C SER A 401 8.53 -30.99 40.26
N PRO A 402 8.96 -31.64 41.37
CA PRO A 402 10.36 -31.63 41.81
C PRO A 402 11.31 -32.37 40.84
N PRO A 403 12.62 -32.08 40.85
CA PRO A 403 13.55 -32.54 39.82
C PRO A 403 14.02 -33.98 40.07
N PRO A 404 14.37 -34.77 39.04
CA PRO A 404 15.58 -35.56 39.09
C PRO A 404 16.77 -34.64 38.78
N MET A 405 17.80 -34.68 39.62
CA MET A 405 19.03 -33.90 39.52
C MET A 405 19.51 -33.70 38.07
N THR A 406 19.43 -32.48 37.54
CA THR A 406 20.51 -31.90 36.73
C THR A 406 20.37 -30.38 36.76
N VAL A 407 21.44 -29.72 37.24
CA VAL A 407 21.56 -28.27 37.27
C VAL A 407 21.60 -27.74 35.84
N PHE A 408 20.56 -27.03 35.42
CA PHE A 408 20.66 -26.02 34.37
C PHE A 408 20.03 -24.72 34.89
N LEU A 409 20.89 -23.74 35.15
CA LEU A 409 20.54 -22.37 35.47
C LEU A 409 19.72 -21.77 34.32
N LEU A 410 18.42 -21.60 34.54
CA LEU A 410 17.59 -20.75 33.68
C LEU A 410 17.80 -19.28 34.09
N PRO A 411 18.12 -18.38 33.14
CA PRO A 411 18.36 -16.98 33.44
C PRO A 411 17.06 -16.29 33.84
N ASN A 412 17.16 -15.36 34.80
CA ASN A 412 16.11 -14.45 35.27
C ASN A 412 15.17 -13.99 34.14
N CYS A 413 13.95 -14.52 34.13
CA CYS A 413 12.87 -14.03 33.26
C CYS A 413 12.25 -12.78 33.91
N ARG A 414 12.98 -11.65 33.87
CA ARG A 414 12.36 -10.33 33.96
C ARG A 414 11.56 -10.15 32.67
N ILE A 415 10.25 -10.38 32.72
CA ILE A 415 9.34 -9.98 31.64
C ILE A 415 9.48 -8.47 31.51
N THR A 416 10.26 -8.04 30.53
CA THR A 416 10.65 -6.65 30.37
C THR A 416 9.53 -5.95 29.58
N LEU A 417 8.44 -5.61 30.28
CA LEU A 417 7.36 -4.75 29.76
C LEU A 417 7.84 -3.34 29.36
N GLN A 418 9.12 -2.99 29.58
CA GLN A 418 9.70 -1.72 29.13
C GLN A 418 9.74 -1.57 27.59
N HIS A 419 9.78 -2.67 26.82
CA HIS A 419 9.91 -2.59 25.37
C HIS A 419 8.62 -2.12 24.65
N PRO A 420 7.41 -2.63 24.96
CA PRO A 420 6.16 -2.05 24.45
C PRO A 420 5.89 -0.64 25.00
N LEU A 421 6.45 -0.29 26.17
CA LEU A 421 6.35 1.05 26.78
C LEU A 421 7.22 2.11 26.11
N SER A 422 8.43 1.76 25.65
CA SER A 422 9.26 2.66 24.85
C SER A 422 8.65 2.89 23.46
N GLN A 423 7.99 1.87 22.90
CA GLN A 423 7.25 1.97 21.65
C GLN A 423 5.96 2.78 21.78
N SER A 424 5.21 2.67 22.88
CA SER A 424 4.02 3.51 23.12
C SER A 424 4.40 4.97 23.39
N GLN A 425 5.52 5.24 24.08
CA GLN A 425 6.10 6.59 24.16
C GLN A 425 6.62 7.08 22.80
N GLY A 426 7.16 6.19 21.96
CA GLY A 426 7.55 6.50 20.58
C GLY A 426 6.35 6.83 19.70
N LEU A 427 5.27 6.06 19.81
CA LEU A 427 3.98 6.29 19.15
C LEU A 427 3.39 7.62 19.62
N LEU A 428 3.40 7.90 20.92
CA LEU A 428 2.99 9.20 21.45
C LEU A 428 3.85 10.33 20.92
N ARG A 429 5.18 10.23 20.95
CA ARG A 429 6.06 11.30 20.44
C ARG A 429 5.95 11.52 18.93
N GLN A 430 5.57 10.49 18.17
CA GLN A 430 5.33 10.61 16.73
C GLN A 430 3.94 11.17 16.43
N VAL A 431 2.92 10.73 17.16
CA VAL A 431 1.57 11.32 17.10
C VAL A 431 1.60 12.77 17.57
N GLU A 432 2.31 13.07 18.66
CA GLU A 432 2.54 14.41 19.20
C GLU A 432 3.27 15.28 18.18
N ARG A 433 4.33 14.78 17.51
CA ARG A 433 4.96 15.52 16.41
C ARG A 433 4.03 15.74 15.23
N ALA A 434 3.30 14.72 14.80
CA ALA A 434 2.37 14.81 13.68
C ALA A 434 1.23 15.80 13.97
N VAL A 435 0.72 15.81 15.20
CA VAL A 435 -0.40 16.66 15.63
C VAL A 435 0.07 18.07 15.99
N LEU A 436 1.22 18.25 16.64
CA LEU A 436 1.79 19.58 16.92
C LEU A 436 2.19 20.30 15.63
N GLN A 437 2.76 19.59 14.66
CA GLN A 437 3.03 20.16 13.33
C GLN A 437 1.73 20.55 12.61
N GLN A 438 0.64 19.80 12.79
CA GLN A 438 -0.68 20.17 12.27
C GLN A 438 -1.33 21.35 13.02
N GLN A 439 -1.00 21.57 14.29
CA GLN A 439 -1.53 22.68 15.10
C GLN A 439 -0.74 23.98 14.95
N GLN A 440 0.58 23.94 14.80
CA GLN A 440 1.41 25.12 14.52
C GLN A 440 1.17 25.74 13.14
N GLN A 441 0.41 25.05 12.28
CA GLN A 441 0.04 25.49 10.93
C GLN A 441 -1.41 25.98 10.83
N ARG A 442 -2.13 26.13 11.95
CA ARG A 442 -3.32 26.97 12.04
C ARG A 442 -2.95 28.33 12.62
#